data_AF-A0AB34P3F8-F1
#
_entry.id   AF-A0AB34P3F8-F1
#
_cell.length_a   1.000
_cell.length_b   1.000
_cell.length_c   1.000
_cell.angle_alpha   90.00
_cell.angle_beta   90.00
_cell.angle_gamma   90.00
#
_symmetry.space_group_name_H-M   'P 1'
#
loop_
_entity.id
_entity.type
_entity.pdbx_description
1 polymer ?
#
loop_
_entity_poly.entity_id
_entity_poly.type
_entity_poly.pdbx_seq_one_letter_code
_entity_poly.pdbx_strand_id
1 'polypeptide(L)' 'MKLYGYEVNTCNYKCFKTEQLKNFSSMLKSNIKNFEKVVEPAIEDMIDEDKAEELLPLIEHEIKVRSNDGRN' A
#
# COMPACT_ATOMS: atom_id res chain seq x y z
N MET A 1 -3.44 -0.56 7.92
CA MET A 1 -4.76 -0.58 7.27
C MET A 1 -5.10 -2.00 6.83
N LYS A 2 -6.37 -2.31 6.52
CA LYS A 2 -6.75 -3.63 6.00
C LYS A 2 -6.72 -3.66 4.47
N LEU A 3 -5.85 -4.47 3.88
CA LEU A 3 -5.74 -4.68 2.43
C LEU A 3 -6.03 -6.16 2.11
N TYR A 4 -7.08 -6.44 1.33
CA TYR A 4 -7.53 -7.81 1.01
C TYR A 4 -7.66 -8.74 2.23
N GLY A 5 -8.14 -8.20 3.36
CA GLY A 5 -8.30 -8.97 4.61
C GLY A 5 -7.04 -9.09 5.46
N TYR A 6 -5.90 -8.58 5.00
CA TYR A 6 -4.64 -8.55 5.76
C TYR A 6 -4.46 -7.21 6.45
N GLU A 7 -4.01 -7.23 7.70
CA GLU A 7 -3.53 -6.03 8.37
C GLU A 7 -2.11 -5.70 7.88
N VAL A 8 -1.98 -4.62 7.11
CA VAL A 8 -0.71 -4.18 6.50
C VAL A 8 -0.33 -2.81 7.06
N ASN A 9 0.92 -2.67 7.49
CA ASN A 9 1.51 -1.45 8.01
C ASN A 9 3.02 -1.40 7.72
N THR A 10 3.65 -0.26 8.04
CA THR A 10 5.08 -0.01 7.80
C THR A 10 6.02 -0.95 8.57
N CYS A 11 5.53 -1.63 9.61
CA CYS A 11 6.30 -2.60 10.39
C CYS A 11 6.25 -4.02 9.81
N ASN A 12 5.14 -4.41 9.17
CA ASN A 12 4.90 -5.82 8.79
C ASN A 12 4.86 -6.07 7.28
N TYR A 13 4.88 -5.03 6.43
CA TYR A 13 4.75 -5.18 4.98
C TYR A 13 5.80 -6.12 4.37
N LYS A 14 7.03 -6.17 4.90
CA LYS A 14 8.08 -7.06 4.41
C LYS A 14 7.79 -8.54 4.62
N CYS A 15 6.87 -8.90 5.51
CA CYS A 15 6.52 -10.30 5.79
C CYS A 15 5.63 -10.93 4.71
N PHE A 16 5.04 -10.13 3.82
CA PHE A 16 4.17 -10.63 2.76
C PHE A 16 4.94 -11.08 1.53
N LYS A 17 4.35 -11.98 0.74
CA LYS A 17 4.94 -12.43 -0.55
C LYS A 17 4.93 -11.31 -1.57
N THR A 18 5.85 -11.38 -2.55
CA THR A 18 5.96 -10.37 -3.62
C THR A 18 4.65 -10.20 -4.40
N GLU A 19 3.91 -11.28 -4.66
CA GLU A 19 2.58 -11.21 -5.30
C GLU A 19 1.56 -10.44 -4.45
N GLN A 20 1.55 -10.65 -3.14
CA GLN A 20 0.68 -9.92 -2.22
C GLN A 20 1.05 -8.44 -2.20
N LEU A 21 2.34 -8.12 -2.17
CA LEU A 21 2.84 -6.74 -2.25
C LEU A 21 2.39 -6.04 -3.54
N LYS A 22 2.43 -6.72 -4.69
CA LYS A 22 1.92 -6.19 -5.97
C LYS A 22 0.43 -5.88 -5.90
N ASN A 23 -0.37 -6.78 -5.30
CA ASN A 23 -1.81 -6.54 -5.10
C ASN A 23 -2.05 -5.34 -4.17
N PHE A 24 -1.33 -5.25 -3.06
CA PHE A 24 -1.41 -4.13 -2.12
C PHE A 24 -1.06 -2.81 -2.80
N SER A 25 0.03 -2.75 -3.56
CA SER A 25 0.41 -1.55 -4.32
C SER A 25 -0.70 -1.09 -5.28
N SER A 26 -1.33 -2.03 -6.00
CA SER A 26 -2.44 -1.71 -6.91
C SER A 26 -3.65 -1.14 -6.17
N MET A 27 -4.02 -1.71 -5.01
CA MET A 27 -5.13 -1.22 -4.21
C MET A 27 -4.84 0.16 -3.62
N LEU A 28 -3.65 0.37 -3.06
CA LEU A 28 -3.22 1.66 -2.49
C LEU A 28 -3.27 2.78 -3.53
N LYS A 29 -2.77 2.54 -4.75
CA LYS A 29 -2.86 3.51 -5.87
C LYS A 29 -4.30 3.84 -6.25
N SER A 30 -5.19 2.85 -6.22
CA SER A 30 -6.61 3.08 -6.51
C SER A 30 -7.28 3.91 -5.42
N ASN A 31 -6.90 3.71 -4.16
CA ASN A 31 -7.46 4.45 -3.03
C ASN A 31 -7.02 5.92 -3.09
N ILE A 32 -5.72 6.20 -3.26
CA ILE A 32 -5.18 7.57 -3.39
C ILE A 32 -5.86 8.32 -4.55
N LYS A 33 -5.98 7.69 -5.72
CA LYS A 33 -6.67 8.29 -6.88
C LYS A 33 -8.16 8.56 -6.65
N ASN A 34 -8.80 7.81 -5.76
CA ASN A 34 -10.18 8.07 -5.36
C ASN A 34 -10.26 9.26 -4.41
N PHE A 35 -9.32 9.41 -3.48
CA PHE A 35 -9.28 10.54 -2.54
C PHE A 35 -9.03 11.89 -3.23
N GLU A 36 -8.14 11.96 -4.23
CA GLU A 36 -7.91 13.17 -5.05
C GLU A 36 -9.20 13.71 -5.72
N LYS A 37 -10.23 12.87 -5.86
CA LYS A 37 -11.51 13.23 -6.50
C LYS A 37 -12.61 13.60 -5.51
N VAL A 38 -12.41 13.39 -4.21
CA VAL A 38 -13.41 13.71 -3.18
C VAL A 38 -13.20 15.15 -2.73
N VAL A 39 -14.23 15.99 -2.91
CA VAL A 39 -14.17 17.43 -2.58
C VAL A 39 -14.16 17.69 -1.07
N GLU A 40 -14.71 16.76 -0.27
CA GLU A 40 -14.69 16.78 1.21
C GLU A 40 -14.63 15.34 1.77
N PRO A 41 -13.43 14.74 1.94
CA PRO A 41 -13.29 13.40 2.49
C PRO A 41 -13.64 13.37 3.99
N ALA A 42 -14.15 12.24 4.47
CA ALA A 42 -14.35 12.05 5.91
C ALA A 42 -13.00 11.98 6.63
N ILE A 43 -12.93 12.34 7.92
CA ILE A 43 -11.68 12.29 8.70
C ILE A 43 -11.08 10.87 8.70
N GLU A 44 -11.91 9.83 8.73
CA GLU A 44 -11.46 8.43 8.64
C GLU A 44 -10.80 8.12 7.30
N ASP A 45 -11.33 8.67 6.20
CA ASP A 45 -10.78 8.55 4.85
C ASP A 45 -9.42 9.25 4.74
N MET A 46 -9.26 10.42 5.37
CA MET A 46 -7.98 11.15 5.43
C MET A 46 -6.91 10.37 6.20
N ILE A 47 -7.27 9.72 7.31
CA ILE A 47 -6.34 8.89 8.10
C ILE A 47 -5.88 7.66 7.29
N ASP A 48 -6.74 7.12 6.44
CA ASP A 48 -6.39 6.01 5.56
C ASP A 48 -5.60 6.46 4.33
N GLU A 49 -5.77 7.71 3.88
CA GLU A 49 -4.92 8.35 2.86
C GLU A 49 -3.48 8.54 3.35
N ASP A 50 -3.26 9.16 4.51
CA ASP A 50 -1.92 9.36 5.08
C ASP A 50 -1.16 8.03 5.21
N LYS A 51 -1.85 6.99 5.70
CA LYS A 51 -1.28 5.63 5.80
C LYS A 51 -0.99 5.02 4.44
N ALA A 52 -1.81 5.29 3.44
CA ALA A 52 -1.59 4.80 2.08
C ALA A 52 -0.41 5.51 1.40
N GLU A 53 -0.29 6.82 1.57
CA GLU A 53 0.83 7.62 1.07
C GLU A 53 2.16 7.20 1.71
N GLU A 54 2.18 6.84 3.00
CA GLU A 54 3.39 6.33 3.66
C GLU A 54 3.73 4.89 3.22
N LEU A 55 2.72 4.03 3.13
CA LEU A 55 2.92 2.60 2.90
C LEU A 55 3.25 2.25 1.43
N LEU A 56 2.66 2.98 0.47
CA LEU A 56 2.86 2.74 -0.97
C LEU A 56 4.34 2.78 -1.39
N PRO A 57 5.12 3.83 -1.12
CA PRO A 57 6.52 3.90 -1.55
C PRO A 57 7.38 2.81 -0.91
N LEU A 58 7.08 2.41 0.32
CA LEU A 58 7.78 1.31 1.01
C LEU A 58 7.53 -0.03 0.31
N ILE A 59 6.27 -0.31 -0.06
CA ILE A 59 5.89 -1.51 -0.79
C ILE A 59 6.51 -1.54 -2.18
N GLU A 60 6.48 -0.43 -2.92
CA GLU A 60 7.10 -0.33 -4.25
C GLU A 60 8.61 -0.54 -4.22
N HIS A 61 9.28 0.08 -3.23
CA HIS A 61 10.70 -0.11 -3.01
C HIS A 61 11.04 -1.59 -2.74
N GLU A 62 10.28 -2.24 -1.87
CA GLU A 62 10.49 -3.66 -1.54
C GLU A 62 10.28 -4.59 -2.74
N ILE A 63 9.24 -4.36 -3.55
CA ILE A 63 9.02 -5.11 -4.80
C ILE A 63 10.22 -4.96 -5.73
N LYS A 64 10.74 -3.73 -5.87
CA LYS A 64 11.91 -3.44 -6.71
C LYS A 64 13.18 -4.15 -6.20
N VAL A 65 13.42 -4.08 -4.89
CA VAL A 65 14.56 -4.78 -4.26
C VAL A 65 14.48 -6.28 -4.52
N ARG A 66 13.32 -6.91 -4.30
CA ARG A 66 13.15 -8.36 -4.52
C ARG A 66 13.30 -8.78 -5.98
N SER A 67 12.84 -7.93 -6.90
CA SER A 67 12.95 -8.18 -8.33
C SER A 67 14.40 -8.12 -8.82
N ASN A 68 15.24 -7.31 -8.17
CA ASN A 68 16.67 -7.23 -8.45
C ASN A 68 17.49 -8.34 -7.78
N ASP A 69 17.02 -8.86 -6.64
CA ASP A 69 17.75 -9.84 -5.82
C ASP A 69 17.55 -11.29 -6.29
N GLY A 70 16.73 -11.51 -7.34
CA GLY A 70 16.49 -12.86 -7.91
C GLY A 70 15.81 -13.86 -6.97
N ARG A 71 15.39 -13.42 -5.78
CA ARG A 71 14.64 -14.21 -4.80
C ARG A 71 13.17 -14.32 -5.24
N ASN A 72 12.96 -15.21 -6.22
CA ASN A 72 11.64 -15.77 -6.54
C ASN A 72 11.34 -16.94 -5.61
#